data_AF-A0A239LJ53-F1
#
_entry.id   AF-A0A239LJ53-F1
#
_cell.length_a   1.000
_cell.length_b   1.000
_cell.length_c   1.000
_cell.angle_alpha   90.00
_cell.angle_beta   90.00
_cell.angle_gamma   90.00
#
_symmetry.space_group_name_H-M   'P 1'
#
loop_
_entity.id
_entity.type
_entity.pdbx_description
1 polymer ?
#
loop_
_entity_poly.entity_id
_entity_poly.type
_entity_poly.pdbx_seq_one_letter_code
_entity_poly.pdbx_strand_id
1 'polypeptide(L)'
;MVIHNDDLHKTTSQHTLNFKGLDEITALFDCLIFMTHPDDGHRRKLLSAWCQTGKFLRETDLLADEDVVMSKQELALLFEGGTVGVARDISNAQSGGVAAGMVLIALLWMGENEISDPGLLKAYHIAEKIHFRAKDQHNKYISKGNKSVRNNWKEFQNVAHLWAAFVLLGTEADFRDEIDGVKCSLNGTELASLALSLQVHASKLSRPRPGMPLLPSTAVKIEGVSTRSFNLSKFSEQFRKALETYGSH
;
A
#
# COMPACT_ATOMS: atom_id res chain seq x y z
N MET A 1 38.64 25.80 8.23
CA MET A 1 38.11 24.43 8.33
C MET A 1 36.92 24.35 7.41
N VAL A 2 37.12 23.83 6.19
CA VAL A 2 36.09 23.75 5.17
C VAL A 2 35.34 22.44 5.41
N ILE A 3 34.05 22.54 5.74
CA ILE A 3 33.18 21.38 5.82
C ILE A 3 32.78 21.07 4.38
N HIS A 4 33.34 20.01 3.81
CA HIS A 4 32.82 19.44 2.58
C HIS A 4 31.44 18.84 2.87
N ASN A 5 30.41 19.53 2.39
CA ASN A 5 29.13 18.91 2.06
C ASN A 5 29.39 17.98 0.87
N ASP A 6 29.76 16.74 1.16
CA ASP A 6 29.63 15.68 0.18
C ASP A 6 28.16 15.30 0.12
N ASP A 7 27.55 15.76 -0.98
CA ASP A 7 26.28 15.33 -1.52
C ASP A 7 26.15 13.80 -1.41
N LEU A 8 25.38 13.37 -0.40
CA LEU A 8 24.80 12.04 -0.32
C LEU A 8 23.80 11.90 -1.47
N HIS A 9 24.30 11.58 -2.65
CA HIS A 9 23.57 10.82 -3.65
C HIS A 9 23.10 9.52 -2.99
N LYS A 10 21.93 9.57 -2.33
CA LYS A 10 21.14 8.37 -2.07
C LYS A 10 20.81 7.78 -3.44
N THR A 11 21.61 6.83 -3.88
CA THR A 11 21.17 5.84 -4.85
C THR A 11 19.95 5.16 -4.23
N THR A 12 18.76 5.64 -4.57
CA THR A 12 17.51 5.08 -4.09
C THR A 12 17.36 3.72 -4.76
N SER A 13 17.96 2.70 -4.14
CA SER A 13 17.94 1.33 -4.64
C SER A 13 16.49 0.88 -4.73
N GLN A 14 16.07 0.48 -5.93
CA GLN A 14 14.77 -0.14 -6.12
C GLN A 14 14.68 -1.39 -5.21
N HIS A 15 13.65 -1.45 -4.37
CA HIS A 15 13.41 -2.60 -3.51
C HIS A 15 12.69 -3.71 -4.29
N THR A 16 13.03 -4.96 -4.02
CA THR A 16 12.40 -6.13 -4.66
C THR A 16 11.76 -7.02 -3.61
N LEU A 17 10.50 -7.40 -3.82
CA LEU A 17 9.76 -8.41 -3.08
C LEU A 17 9.70 -9.68 -3.93
N ASN A 18 10.33 -10.76 -3.47
CA ASN A 18 10.35 -12.04 -4.17
C ASN A 18 9.52 -13.07 -3.41
N PHE A 19 8.42 -13.50 -4.02
CA PHE A 19 7.45 -14.40 -3.41
C PHE A 19 7.64 -15.87 -3.79
N LYS A 20 8.76 -16.21 -4.46
CA LYS A 20 9.02 -17.58 -4.91
C LYS A 20 9.11 -18.54 -3.71
N GLY A 21 8.13 -19.45 -3.62
CA GLY A 21 8.10 -20.48 -2.57
C GLY A 21 7.66 -19.98 -1.20
N LEU A 22 7.14 -18.74 -1.10
CA LEU A 22 6.53 -18.25 0.14
C LEU A 22 5.11 -18.79 0.28
N ASP A 23 4.74 -19.14 1.52
CA ASP A 23 3.35 -19.39 1.90
C ASP A 23 2.54 -18.08 1.96
N GLU A 24 1.22 -18.21 2.05
CA GLU A 24 0.27 -17.09 2.01
C GLU A 24 0.43 -16.10 3.17
N ILE A 25 0.79 -16.59 4.36
CA ILE A 25 0.95 -15.78 5.57
C ILE A 25 2.29 -15.02 5.49
N THR A 26 3.36 -15.69 5.10
CA THR A 26 4.66 -15.05 4.90
C THR A 26 4.58 -13.98 3.82
N ALA A 27 3.93 -14.29 2.70
CA ALA A 27 3.69 -13.31 1.63
C ALA A 27 2.89 -12.10 2.13
N LEU A 28 1.89 -12.31 2.99
CA LEU A 28 1.10 -11.23 3.56
C LEU A 28 1.95 -10.32 4.45
N PHE A 29 2.78 -10.89 5.33
CA PHE A 29 3.67 -10.09 6.18
C PHE A 29 4.69 -9.29 5.38
N ASP A 30 5.33 -9.90 4.37
CA ASP A 30 6.27 -9.21 3.50
C ASP A 30 5.61 -8.02 2.79
N CYS A 31 4.38 -8.19 2.30
CA CYS A 31 3.60 -7.09 1.75
C CYS A 31 3.35 -6.00 2.79
N LEU A 32 2.82 -6.36 3.97
CA LEU A 32 2.48 -5.40 5.04
C LEU A 32 3.69 -4.60 5.51
N ILE A 33 4.86 -5.23 5.65
CA ILE A 33 6.09 -4.58 6.10
C ILE A 33 6.49 -3.47 5.12
N PHE A 34 6.49 -3.76 3.82
CA PHE A 34 6.82 -2.76 2.79
C PHE A 34 5.73 -1.71 2.63
N MET A 35 4.46 -2.12 2.66
CA MET A 35 3.32 -1.21 2.58
C MET A 35 3.31 -0.18 3.72
N THR A 36 3.74 -0.58 4.92
CA THR A 36 3.78 0.27 6.12
C THR A 36 5.01 1.19 6.12
N HIS A 37 6.18 0.69 5.72
CA HIS A 37 7.45 1.42 5.75
C HIS A 37 8.20 1.31 4.41
N PRO A 38 7.71 1.97 3.33
CA PRO A 38 8.29 1.84 1.99
C PRO A 38 9.75 2.30 1.93
N ASP A 39 10.09 3.36 2.67
CA ASP A 39 11.39 4.03 2.58
C ASP A 39 12.22 3.96 3.89
N ASP A 40 11.75 3.23 4.91
CA ASP A 40 12.43 3.08 6.20
C ASP A 40 12.83 1.62 6.46
N GLY A 41 14.06 1.26 6.08
CA GLY A 41 14.59 -0.09 6.24
C GLY A 41 14.78 -0.53 7.69
N HIS A 42 14.96 0.40 8.64
CA HIS A 42 15.09 0.06 10.06
C HIS A 42 13.73 -0.30 10.64
N ARG A 43 12.72 0.54 10.41
CA ARG A 43 11.35 0.23 10.83
C ARG A 43 10.81 -1.04 10.17
N ARG A 44 11.20 -1.34 8.92
CA ARG A 44 10.89 -2.64 8.31
C ARG A 44 11.45 -3.82 9.09
N LYS A 45 12.69 -3.74 9.60
CA LYS A 45 13.29 -4.82 10.43
C LYS A 45 12.56 -4.98 11.75
N LEU A 46 12.21 -3.88 12.42
CA LEU A 46 11.44 -3.89 13.66
C LEU A 46 10.05 -4.53 13.46
N LEU A 47 9.35 -4.12 12.40
CA LEU A 47 8.02 -4.66 12.07
C LEU A 47 8.10 -6.14 11.64
N SER A 48 9.16 -6.54 10.91
CA SER A 48 9.42 -7.93 10.55
C SER A 48 9.57 -8.82 11.77
N ALA A 49 10.37 -8.41 12.76
CA ALA A 49 10.54 -9.16 14.00
C ALA A 49 9.20 -9.34 14.73
N TRP A 50 8.39 -8.28 14.78
CA TRP A 50 7.06 -8.31 15.36
C TRP A 50 6.10 -9.27 14.62
N CYS A 51 6.06 -9.21 13.28
CA CYS A 51 5.23 -10.10 12.46
C CYS A 51 5.65 -11.57 12.59
N GLN A 52 6.96 -11.87 12.61
CA GLN A 52 7.48 -13.23 12.77
C GLN A 52 7.10 -13.82 14.12
N THR A 53 7.16 -13.02 15.19
CA THR A 53 6.68 -13.45 16.52
C THR A 53 5.18 -13.73 16.51
N GLY A 54 4.39 -12.88 15.85
CA GLY A 54 2.96 -13.10 15.66
C GLY A 54 2.63 -14.35 14.84
N LYS A 55 3.42 -14.67 13.80
CA LYS A 55 3.31 -15.91 13.01
C LYS A 55 3.54 -17.13 13.90
N PHE A 56 4.65 -17.11 14.63
CA PHE A 56 5.04 -18.19 15.52
C PHE A 56 3.93 -18.52 16.53
N LEU A 57 3.42 -17.50 17.24
CA LEU A 57 2.35 -17.64 18.24
C LEU A 57 1.02 -18.17 17.67
N ARG A 58 0.79 -18.07 16.35
CA ARG A 58 -0.40 -18.60 15.69
C ARG A 58 -0.22 -20.01 15.17
N GLU A 59 0.99 -20.36 14.73
CA GLU A 59 1.31 -21.68 14.17
C GLU A 59 1.58 -22.72 15.27
N THR A 60 2.08 -22.26 16.42
CA THR A 60 2.13 -23.08 17.64
C THR A 60 0.82 -22.90 18.40
N ASP A 61 -0.11 -23.84 18.24
CA ASP A 61 -1.27 -24.03 19.13
C ASP A 61 -0.82 -24.51 20.54
N LEU A 62 0.39 -24.14 20.94
CA LEU A 62 1.22 -24.78 21.95
C LEU A 62 1.83 -23.70 22.84
N LEU A 63 1.08 -23.32 23.88
CA LEU A 63 1.65 -23.05 25.20
C LEU A 63 2.20 -24.34 25.85
N ALA A 64 2.50 -25.38 25.07
CA ALA A 64 2.95 -26.69 25.51
C ALA A 64 4.26 -27.05 24.80
N ASP A 65 5.35 -26.84 25.53
CA ASP A 65 6.60 -27.62 25.48
C ASP A 65 7.69 -27.37 24.43
N GLU A 66 7.71 -26.25 23.69
CA GLU A 66 8.94 -25.85 22.97
C GLU A 66 9.45 -24.46 23.39
N ASP A 67 10.64 -24.44 24.00
CA ASP A 67 11.40 -23.22 24.28
C ASP A 67 11.67 -22.46 22.99
N VAL A 68 11.04 -21.29 22.84
CA VAL A 68 11.28 -20.41 21.69
C VAL A 68 12.71 -19.87 21.76
N VAL A 69 13.62 -20.43 20.97
CA VAL A 69 14.99 -19.94 20.87
C VAL A 69 15.05 -18.75 19.90
N MET A 70 14.73 -17.55 20.40
CA MET A 70 15.01 -16.30 19.69
C MET A 70 16.48 -15.90 19.88
N SER A 71 17.11 -15.38 18.83
CA SER A 71 18.43 -14.77 18.97
C SER A 71 18.36 -13.49 19.82
N LYS A 72 19.48 -13.14 20.47
CA LYS A 72 19.59 -11.87 21.21
C LYS A 72 19.27 -10.65 20.34
N GLN A 73 19.58 -10.73 19.05
CA GLN A 73 19.32 -9.66 18.09
C GLN A 73 17.82 -9.50 17.80
N GLU A 74 17.09 -10.60 17.60
CA GLU A 74 15.63 -10.57 17.39
C GLU A 74 14.89 -10.06 18.62
N LEU A 75 15.30 -10.50 19.82
CA LEU A 75 14.75 -9.98 21.07
C LEU A 75 14.95 -8.46 21.20
N ALA A 76 16.14 -7.95 20.87
CA ALA A 76 16.41 -6.52 20.89
C ALA A 76 15.50 -5.75 19.92
N LEU A 77 15.32 -6.27 18.70
CA LEU A 77 14.42 -5.67 17.70
C LEU A 77 12.96 -5.68 18.17
N LEU A 78 12.51 -6.73 18.87
CA LEU A 78 11.16 -6.82 19.43
C LEU A 78 10.92 -5.79 20.53
N PHE A 79 11.86 -5.66 21.48
CA PHE A 79 11.75 -4.65 22.54
C PHE A 79 11.75 -3.22 21.97
N GLU A 80 12.62 -2.95 21.00
CA GLU A 80 12.66 -1.66 20.33
C GLU A 80 11.35 -1.41 19.55
N GLY A 81 10.90 -2.39 18.77
CA GLY A 81 9.66 -2.34 18.00
C GLY A 81 8.43 -2.07 18.88
N GLY A 82 8.35 -2.72 20.05
CA GLY A 82 7.31 -2.47 21.04
C GLY A 82 7.37 -1.06 21.62
N THR A 83 8.58 -0.54 21.86
CA THR A 83 8.79 0.82 22.40
C THR A 83 8.40 1.90 21.40
N VAL A 84 8.79 1.75 20.13
CA VAL A 84 8.47 2.73 19.08
C VAL A 84 7.07 2.52 18.48
N GLY A 85 6.40 1.43 18.83
CA GLY A 85 5.00 1.17 18.48
C GLY A 85 4.74 0.70 17.05
N VAL A 86 5.64 -0.07 16.43
CA VAL A 86 5.55 -0.48 15.01
C VAL A 86 4.24 -1.21 14.65
N ALA A 87 3.59 -1.89 15.60
CA ALA A 87 2.28 -2.52 15.36
C ALA A 87 1.17 -1.49 15.09
N ARG A 88 1.26 -0.29 15.70
CA ARG A 88 0.30 0.81 15.46
C ARG A 88 0.54 1.48 14.11
N ASP A 89 1.76 1.38 13.58
CA ASP A 89 2.11 1.96 12.28
C ASP A 89 1.32 1.30 11.14
N ILE A 90 0.96 0.01 11.25
CA ILE A 90 0.12 -0.66 10.24
C ILE A 90 -1.22 0.07 10.07
N SER A 91 -1.94 0.31 11.16
CA SER A 91 -3.24 0.99 11.12
C SER A 91 -3.11 2.45 10.63
N ASN A 92 -2.03 3.12 11.00
CA ASN A 92 -1.74 4.49 10.54
C ASN A 92 -1.45 4.53 9.04
N ALA A 93 -0.59 3.63 8.57
CA ALA A 93 -0.23 3.50 7.17
C ALA A 93 -1.43 3.10 6.32
N GLN A 94 -2.36 2.32 6.85
CA GLN A 94 -3.54 1.89 6.10
C GLN A 94 -4.39 3.06 5.56
N SER A 95 -4.70 4.06 6.38
CA SER A 95 -5.53 5.19 5.92
C SER A 95 -4.86 5.96 4.78
N GLY A 96 -3.55 6.19 4.89
CA GLY A 96 -2.74 6.91 3.89
C GLY A 96 -2.46 6.07 2.65
N GLY A 97 -2.04 4.83 2.85
CA GLY A 97 -1.76 3.84 1.82
C GLY A 97 -2.96 3.55 0.95
N VAL A 98 -4.14 3.33 1.52
CA VAL A 98 -5.39 3.16 0.75
C VAL A 98 -5.68 4.39 -0.11
N ALA A 99 -5.46 5.60 0.39
CA ALA A 99 -5.63 6.81 -0.41
C ALA A 99 -4.66 6.82 -1.61
N ALA A 100 -3.40 6.43 -1.42
CA ALA A 100 -2.42 6.31 -2.51
C ALA A 100 -2.80 5.20 -3.50
N GLY A 101 -3.30 4.06 -3.02
CA GLY A 101 -3.83 2.99 -3.86
C GLY A 101 -4.99 3.47 -4.74
N MET A 102 -5.96 4.19 -4.16
CA MET A 102 -7.08 4.78 -4.89
C MET A 102 -6.64 5.78 -5.97
N VAL A 103 -5.59 6.56 -5.72
CA VAL A 103 -5.00 7.46 -6.73
C VAL A 103 -4.45 6.65 -7.90
N LEU A 104 -3.73 5.55 -7.65
CA LEU A 104 -3.22 4.69 -8.72
C LEU A 104 -4.37 4.07 -9.52
N ILE A 105 -5.40 3.53 -8.85
CA ILE A 105 -6.58 2.96 -9.50
C ILE A 105 -7.26 4.02 -10.39
N ALA A 106 -7.41 5.26 -9.90
CA ALA A 106 -7.95 6.37 -10.68
C ALA A 106 -7.12 6.71 -11.92
N LEU A 107 -5.79 6.73 -11.81
CA LEU A 107 -4.90 6.96 -12.94
C LEU A 107 -5.01 5.86 -14.00
N LEU A 108 -5.02 4.59 -13.57
CA LEU A 108 -5.20 3.45 -14.47
C LEU A 108 -6.55 3.52 -15.18
N TRP A 109 -7.62 3.74 -14.43
CA TRP A 109 -8.97 3.85 -14.99
C TRP A 109 -9.09 4.99 -16.00
N MET A 110 -8.54 6.17 -15.69
CA MET A 110 -8.54 7.31 -16.62
C MET A 110 -7.74 7.01 -17.89
N GLY A 111 -6.64 6.27 -17.77
CA GLY A 111 -5.83 5.83 -18.91
C GLY A 111 -6.58 4.82 -19.79
N GLU A 112 -7.25 3.83 -19.19
CA GLU A 112 -8.05 2.83 -19.90
C GLU A 112 -9.29 3.41 -20.59
N ASN A 113 -9.86 4.50 -20.05
CA ASN A 113 -11.04 5.17 -20.59
C ASN A 113 -10.71 6.41 -21.43
N GLU A 114 -9.43 6.60 -21.79
CA GLU A 114 -8.95 7.70 -22.65
C GLU A 114 -9.44 9.09 -22.20
N ILE A 115 -9.53 9.30 -20.88
CA ILE A 115 -9.97 10.58 -20.32
C ILE A 115 -9.00 11.68 -20.75
N SER A 116 -9.53 12.77 -21.32
CA SER A 116 -8.72 13.93 -21.70
C SER A 116 -7.98 14.50 -20.48
N ASP A 117 -6.67 14.69 -20.61
CA ASP A 117 -5.75 15.17 -19.57
C ASP A 117 -5.86 14.37 -18.25
N PRO A 118 -5.43 13.09 -18.21
CA PRO A 118 -5.52 12.22 -17.04
C PRO A 118 -4.44 12.56 -15.99
N GLY A 119 -4.58 13.73 -15.36
CA GLY A 119 -3.60 14.28 -14.43
C GLY A 119 -3.74 13.81 -12.98
N LEU A 120 -2.67 13.93 -12.21
CA LEU A 120 -2.67 13.64 -10.77
C LEU A 120 -3.72 14.43 -9.99
N LEU A 121 -4.03 15.66 -10.39
CA LEU A 121 -5.05 16.47 -9.71
C LEU A 121 -6.45 15.85 -9.82
N LYS A 122 -6.81 15.33 -10.99
CA LYS A 122 -8.06 14.58 -11.19
C LYS A 122 -8.05 13.29 -10.39
N ALA A 123 -6.94 12.56 -10.39
CA ALA A 123 -6.81 11.34 -9.60
C ALA A 123 -6.94 11.60 -8.08
N TYR A 124 -6.35 12.68 -7.57
CA TYR A 124 -6.49 13.10 -6.17
C TYR A 124 -7.95 13.44 -5.83
N HIS A 125 -8.64 14.15 -6.73
CA HIS A 125 -10.06 14.47 -6.55
C HIS A 125 -10.94 13.22 -6.57
N ILE A 126 -10.74 12.31 -7.52
CA ILE A 126 -11.48 11.04 -7.59
C ILE A 126 -11.24 10.23 -6.30
N ALA A 127 -9.98 10.07 -5.89
CA ALA A 127 -9.62 9.37 -4.66
C ALA A 127 -10.27 10.02 -3.44
N GLU A 128 -10.25 11.35 -3.32
CA GLU A 128 -10.91 12.08 -2.24
C GLU A 128 -12.42 11.79 -2.18
N LYS A 129 -13.12 11.87 -3.32
CA LYS A 129 -14.58 11.68 -3.41
C LYS A 129 -15.03 10.25 -3.13
N ILE A 130 -14.17 9.26 -3.35
CA ILE A 130 -14.51 7.84 -3.22
C ILE A 130 -14.03 7.30 -1.87
N HIS A 131 -12.78 7.56 -1.50
CA HIS A 131 -12.17 7.08 -0.27
C HIS A 131 -12.76 7.73 0.98
N PHE A 132 -13.09 9.03 0.94
CA PHE A 132 -13.53 9.78 2.12
C PHE A 132 -15.04 10.02 2.21
N ARG A 133 -15.83 9.03 1.80
CA ARG A 133 -17.28 9.04 2.04
C ARG A 133 -17.69 8.79 3.51
N ALA A 134 -16.72 8.72 4.42
CA ALA A 134 -16.98 8.67 5.86
C ALA A 134 -17.74 9.93 6.27
N LYS A 135 -18.82 9.77 7.03
CA LYS A 135 -19.59 10.88 7.57
C LYS A 135 -19.23 11.07 9.04
N ASP A 136 -19.09 12.32 9.48
CA ASP A 136 -18.92 12.66 10.88
C ASP A 136 -20.22 12.37 11.67
N GLN A 137 -20.17 12.59 12.98
CA GLN A 137 -21.32 12.47 13.87
C GLN A 137 -22.51 13.38 13.51
N HIS A 138 -22.32 14.35 12.60
CA HIS A 138 -23.34 15.23 12.07
C HIS A 138 -23.78 14.85 10.64
N ASN A 139 -23.45 13.63 10.20
CA ASN A 139 -23.79 13.11 8.88
C ASN A 139 -23.16 13.92 7.72
N LYS A 140 -22.12 14.72 8.00
CA LYS A 140 -21.34 15.46 6.99
C LYS A 140 -20.14 14.65 6.56
N TYR A 141 -19.81 14.63 5.28
CA TYR A 141 -18.61 13.96 4.81
C TYR A 141 -17.36 14.55 5.47
N ILE A 142 -16.54 13.69 6.07
CA ILE A 142 -15.22 14.04 6.61
C ILE A 142 -14.34 14.33 5.40
N SER A 143 -14.28 15.58 4.95
CA SER A 143 -13.38 15.97 3.87
C SER A 143 -11.95 15.99 4.40
N LYS A 144 -11.19 14.93 4.18
CA LYS A 144 -9.73 15.09 4.10
C LYS A 144 -9.44 15.77 2.77
N GLY A 145 -9.20 17.09 2.81
CA GLY A 145 -8.99 17.87 1.60
C GLY A 145 -7.86 17.31 0.74
N ASN A 146 -7.90 17.58 -0.57
CA ASN A 146 -6.90 17.18 -1.59
C ASN A 146 -5.43 17.22 -1.12
N LYS A 147 -5.05 18.19 -0.28
CA LYS A 147 -3.72 18.29 0.35
C LYS A 147 -3.31 17.01 1.11
N SER A 148 -4.24 16.39 1.83
CA SER A 148 -4.04 15.14 2.56
C SER A 148 -3.79 13.96 1.62
N VAL A 149 -4.63 13.79 0.59
CA VAL A 149 -4.44 12.77 -0.45
C VAL A 149 -3.09 12.92 -1.15
N ARG A 150 -2.72 14.17 -1.48
CA ARG A 150 -1.43 14.47 -2.09
C ARG A 150 -0.25 14.10 -1.19
N ASN A 151 -0.34 14.35 0.11
CA ASN A 151 0.70 13.96 1.06
C ASN A 151 0.82 12.45 1.17
N ASN A 152 -0.30 11.74 1.30
CA ASN A 152 -0.33 10.28 1.32
C ASN A 152 0.23 9.67 0.03
N TRP A 153 -0.08 10.26 -1.13
CA TRP A 153 0.51 9.83 -2.40
C TRP A 153 2.03 9.97 -2.38
N LYS A 154 2.57 11.10 -1.90
CA LYS A 154 4.03 11.30 -1.81
C LYS A 154 4.70 10.26 -0.90
N GLU A 155 4.06 9.93 0.21
CA GLU A 155 4.56 8.98 1.20
C GLU A 155 4.50 7.53 0.70
N PHE A 156 3.42 7.14 0.02
CA PHE A 156 3.16 5.74 -0.32
C PHE A 156 3.25 5.42 -1.82
N GLN A 157 3.63 6.37 -2.71
CA GLN A 157 3.71 6.11 -4.16
C GLN A 157 4.62 4.93 -4.54
N ASN A 158 5.65 4.63 -3.74
CA ASN A 158 6.57 3.51 -3.98
C ASN A 158 5.88 2.13 -3.79
N VAL A 159 4.78 2.10 -3.04
CA VAL A 159 4.00 0.89 -2.72
C VAL A 159 2.52 1.04 -3.10
N ALA A 160 2.17 2.03 -3.93
CA ALA A 160 0.78 2.31 -4.29
C ALA A 160 0.10 1.13 -5.01
N HIS A 161 0.86 0.31 -5.73
CA HIS A 161 0.35 -0.89 -6.41
C HIS A 161 -0.04 -2.01 -5.42
N LEU A 162 0.69 -2.16 -4.32
CA LEU A 162 0.33 -3.07 -3.22
C LEU A 162 -0.95 -2.59 -2.51
N TRP A 163 -1.04 -1.29 -2.21
CA TRP A 163 -2.25 -0.71 -1.61
C TRP A 163 -3.47 -0.75 -2.55
N ALA A 164 -3.27 -0.55 -3.85
CA ALA A 164 -4.33 -0.70 -4.83
C ALA A 164 -4.84 -2.15 -4.89
N ALA A 165 -3.95 -3.15 -4.86
CA ALA A 165 -4.36 -4.55 -4.78
C ALA A 165 -5.17 -4.85 -3.52
N PHE A 166 -4.72 -4.35 -2.36
CA PHE A 166 -5.45 -4.46 -1.09
C PHE A 166 -6.88 -3.91 -1.18
N VAL A 167 -7.06 -2.73 -1.80
CA VAL A 167 -8.39 -2.14 -2.00
C VAL A 167 -9.27 -3.00 -2.90
N LEU A 168 -8.74 -3.44 -4.05
CA LEU A 168 -9.50 -4.22 -5.01
C LEU A 168 -9.97 -5.55 -4.41
N LEU A 169 -9.07 -6.28 -3.73
CA LEU A 169 -9.43 -7.52 -3.02
C LEU A 169 -10.47 -7.25 -1.93
N GLY A 170 -10.32 -6.16 -1.18
CA GLY A 170 -11.31 -5.74 -0.19
C GLY A 170 -12.70 -5.53 -0.77
N THR A 171 -12.80 -4.94 -1.97
CA THR A 171 -14.10 -4.76 -2.65
C THR A 171 -14.68 -6.03 -3.25
N GLU A 172 -13.84 -7.01 -3.62
CA GLU A 172 -14.30 -8.30 -4.14
C GLU A 172 -14.97 -9.16 -3.07
N ALA A 173 -14.51 -9.05 -1.84
CA ALA A 173 -15.00 -9.83 -0.70
C ALA A 173 -16.22 -9.21 0.02
N ASP A 174 -16.78 -8.09 -0.48
CA ASP A 174 -17.93 -7.36 0.10
C ASP A 174 -17.78 -7.12 1.62
N PHE A 175 -16.58 -6.74 2.08
CA PHE A 175 -16.32 -6.43 3.50
C PHE A 175 -17.11 -5.19 3.91
N ARG A 176 -18.27 -5.39 4.54
CA ARG A 176 -19.15 -4.32 5.04
C ARG A 176 -18.92 -3.95 6.50
N ASP A 177 -18.08 -4.70 7.22
CA ASP A 177 -17.77 -4.46 8.63
C ASP A 177 -16.26 -4.29 8.86
N GLU A 178 -15.92 -3.73 10.02
CA GLU A 178 -14.61 -3.21 10.40
C GLU A 178 -13.41 -4.05 9.94
N ILE A 179 -12.40 -3.32 9.47
CA ILE A 179 -11.11 -3.76 8.91
C ILE A 179 -10.38 -4.83 9.74
N ASP A 180 -10.70 -5.03 11.01
CA ASP A 180 -10.09 -6.12 11.78
C ASP A 180 -10.44 -7.52 11.23
N GLY A 181 -11.52 -7.67 10.47
CA GLY A 181 -11.82 -8.88 9.69
C GLY A 181 -10.96 -9.07 8.42
N VAL A 182 -10.41 -7.97 7.88
CA VAL A 182 -9.58 -7.95 6.66
C VAL A 182 -8.22 -8.62 6.89
N LYS A 183 -7.72 -8.61 8.14
CA LYS A 183 -6.44 -9.23 8.53
C LYS A 183 -6.47 -10.77 8.52
N CYS A 184 -7.66 -11.40 8.58
CA CYS A 184 -7.79 -12.85 8.74
C CYS A 184 -8.16 -13.62 7.45
N SER A 185 -8.39 -12.93 6.33
CA SER A 185 -8.89 -13.56 5.09
C SER A 185 -8.12 -13.16 3.83
N LEU A 186 -7.18 -12.22 3.92
CA LEU A 186 -6.36 -11.80 2.78
C LEU A 186 -5.23 -12.79 2.50
N ASN A 187 -5.31 -13.45 1.36
CA ASN A 187 -4.22 -14.29 0.85
C ASN A 187 -3.07 -13.40 0.34
N GLY A 188 -1.90 -13.48 0.98
CA GLY A 188 -0.73 -12.68 0.62
C GLY A 188 -0.24 -12.92 -0.81
N THR A 189 -0.36 -14.16 -1.32
CA THR A 189 0.03 -14.49 -2.69
C THR A 189 -0.94 -13.88 -3.70
N GLU A 190 -2.24 -13.81 -3.40
CA GLU A 190 -3.23 -13.13 -4.25
C GLU A 190 -2.99 -11.62 -4.29
N LEU A 191 -2.70 -11.01 -3.14
CA LEU A 191 -2.34 -9.59 -3.06
C LEU A 191 -1.11 -9.29 -3.92
N ALA A 192 -0.04 -10.08 -3.78
CA ALA A 192 1.18 -9.92 -4.57
C ALA A 192 0.91 -10.11 -6.08
N SER A 193 0.12 -11.13 -6.46
CA SER A 193 -0.22 -11.43 -7.85
C SER A 193 -1.04 -10.30 -8.51
N LEU A 194 -1.98 -9.73 -7.77
CA LEU A 194 -2.77 -8.59 -8.22
C LEU A 194 -1.92 -7.32 -8.30
N ALA A 195 -1.09 -7.07 -7.30
CA ALA A 195 -0.18 -5.92 -7.27
C ALA A 195 0.83 -5.96 -8.42
N LEU A 196 1.37 -7.13 -8.77
CA LEU A 196 2.21 -7.31 -9.96
C LEU A 196 1.47 -6.94 -11.24
N SER A 197 0.20 -7.31 -11.34
CA SER A 197 -0.62 -7.03 -12.52
C SER A 197 -0.90 -5.54 -12.68
N LEU A 198 -1.16 -4.85 -11.56
CA LEU A 198 -1.26 -3.39 -11.51
C LEU A 198 0.06 -2.72 -11.88
N GLN A 199 1.20 -3.24 -11.40
CA GLN A 199 2.53 -2.74 -11.77
C GLN A 199 2.79 -2.87 -13.28
N VAL A 200 2.44 -4.01 -13.88
CA VAL A 200 2.56 -4.25 -15.33
C VAL A 200 1.67 -3.30 -16.12
N HIS A 201 0.43 -3.06 -15.70
CA HIS A 201 -0.45 -2.10 -16.38
C HIS A 201 0.05 -0.66 -16.23
N ALA A 202 0.49 -0.28 -15.02
CA ALA A 202 1.04 1.04 -14.77
C ALA A 202 2.30 1.32 -15.60
N SER A 203 3.11 0.29 -15.91
CA SER A 203 4.30 0.43 -16.76
C SER A 203 3.99 0.77 -18.22
N LYS A 204 2.78 0.42 -18.70
CA LYS A 204 2.33 0.71 -20.07
C LYS A 204 1.77 2.12 -20.22
N LEU A 205 1.55 2.82 -19.11
CA LEU A 205 0.92 4.13 -19.07
C LEU A 205 1.91 5.17 -18.52
N SER A 206 1.82 6.38 -19.04
CA SER A 206 2.60 7.52 -18.58
C SER A 206 1.67 8.60 -18.02
N ARG A 207 2.16 9.35 -17.02
CA ARG A 207 1.50 10.57 -16.58
C ARG A 207 1.52 11.56 -17.74
N PRO A 208 0.42 12.26 -18.03
CA PRO A 208 0.33 13.12 -19.21
C PRO A 208 1.36 14.25 -19.21
N ARG A 209 1.78 14.76 -18.04
CA ARG A 209 2.87 15.74 -17.89
C ARG A 209 3.61 15.54 -16.56
N PRO A 210 4.95 15.45 -16.53
CA PRO A 210 5.90 15.60 -17.65
C PRO A 210 6.22 14.28 -18.38
N GLY A 211 5.23 13.41 -18.66
CA GLY A 211 5.50 12.15 -19.37
C GLY A 211 6.18 11.07 -18.52
N MET A 212 6.18 11.23 -17.19
CA MET A 212 6.81 10.30 -16.27
C MET A 212 6.02 9.00 -16.17
N PRO A 213 6.66 7.85 -15.91
CA PRO A 213 5.94 6.62 -15.60
C PRO A 213 4.92 6.82 -14.47
N LEU A 214 3.79 6.09 -14.52
CA LEU A 214 2.77 6.21 -13.46
C LEU A 214 3.33 5.89 -12.08
N LEU A 215 4.10 4.81 -11.97
CA LEU A 215 4.87 4.44 -10.79
C LEU A 215 6.29 5.02 -10.88
N PRO A 216 6.86 5.53 -9.78
CA PRO A 216 8.25 5.97 -9.77
C PRO A 216 9.23 4.79 -9.96
N SER A 217 10.46 5.06 -10.40
CA SER A 217 11.52 4.04 -10.53
C SER A 217 11.90 3.38 -9.20
N THR A 218 11.59 4.05 -8.09
CA THR A 218 11.77 3.58 -6.71
C THR A 218 10.64 2.67 -6.24
N ALA A 219 9.60 2.46 -7.06
CA ALA A 219 8.52 1.56 -6.70
C ALA A 219 9.04 0.14 -6.49
N VAL A 220 8.51 -0.51 -5.46
CA VAL A 220 8.83 -1.90 -5.14
C VAL A 220 8.56 -2.78 -6.35
N LYS A 221 9.51 -3.63 -6.69
CA LYS A 221 9.40 -4.62 -7.76
C LYS A 221 8.88 -5.93 -7.18
N ILE A 222 7.84 -6.49 -7.78
CA ILE A 222 7.31 -7.80 -7.40
C ILE A 222 7.86 -8.89 -8.34
N GLU A 223 8.33 -9.99 -7.75
CA GLU A 223 8.85 -11.17 -8.44
C GLU A 223 8.35 -12.46 -7.77
N GLY A 224 8.48 -13.60 -8.48
CA GLY A 224 8.20 -14.91 -7.90
C GLY A 224 6.73 -15.30 -7.79
N VAL A 225 5.82 -14.50 -8.37
CA VAL A 225 4.38 -14.78 -8.51
C VAL A 225 3.89 -14.54 -9.93
N SER A 226 2.79 -15.19 -10.31
CA SER A 226 2.14 -14.98 -11.59
C SER A 226 1.18 -13.79 -11.53
N THR A 227 1.00 -13.10 -12.66
CA THR A 227 -0.02 -12.04 -12.75
C THR A 227 -1.43 -12.63 -12.67
N ARG A 228 -2.30 -11.98 -11.88
CA ARG A 228 -3.74 -12.22 -11.84
C ARG A 228 -4.48 -11.17 -12.68
N SER A 229 -5.54 -11.55 -13.38
CA SER A 229 -6.39 -10.56 -14.04
C SER A 229 -7.09 -9.67 -13.03
N PHE A 230 -7.25 -8.38 -13.36
CA PHE A 230 -8.06 -7.46 -12.59
C PHE A 230 -9.01 -6.72 -13.51
N ASN A 231 -10.12 -6.24 -12.94
CA ASN A 231 -11.15 -5.54 -13.69
C ASN A 231 -11.56 -4.27 -12.97
N LEU A 232 -11.30 -3.12 -13.58
CA LEU A 232 -11.69 -1.81 -13.05
C LEU A 232 -13.16 -1.46 -13.28
N SER A 233 -13.92 -2.28 -14.01
CA SER A 233 -15.33 -2.03 -14.35
C SER A 233 -16.21 -1.77 -13.14
N LYS A 234 -15.92 -2.42 -11.99
CA LYS A 234 -16.64 -2.22 -10.71
C LYS A 234 -16.56 -0.77 -10.20
N PHE A 235 -15.50 -0.04 -10.54
CA PHE A 235 -15.29 1.34 -10.11
C PHE A 235 -15.80 2.36 -11.13
N SER A 236 -16.09 1.94 -12.37
CA SER A 236 -16.33 2.85 -13.48
C SER A 236 -17.43 3.87 -13.26
N GLU A 237 -18.56 3.49 -12.67
CA GLU A 237 -19.64 4.44 -12.40
C GLU A 237 -19.25 5.46 -11.31
N GLN A 238 -18.63 4.99 -10.23
CA GLN A 238 -18.22 5.85 -9.12
C GLN A 238 -17.13 6.84 -9.56
N PHE A 239 -16.21 6.39 -10.40
CA PHE A 239 -15.11 7.18 -10.92
C PHE A 239 -15.61 8.24 -11.90
N ARG A 240 -16.53 7.86 -12.79
CA ARG A 240 -17.21 8.81 -13.69
C ARG A 240 -17.94 9.89 -12.91
N LYS A 241 -18.78 9.52 -11.94
CA LYS A 241 -19.51 10.46 -11.06
C LYS A 241 -18.56 11.38 -10.29
N ALA A 242 -17.46 10.84 -9.76
CA ALA A 242 -16.47 11.65 -9.06
C ALA A 242 -15.79 12.66 -10.00
N LEU A 243 -15.43 12.22 -11.21
CA LEU A 243 -14.78 13.07 -12.21
C LEU A 243 -15.69 14.17 -12.74
N GLU A 244 -16.99 13.93 -12.90
CA GLU A 244 -17.97 14.96 -13.33
C GLU A 244 -18.03 16.17 -12.39
N THR A 245 -17.67 15.98 -11.12
CA THR A 245 -17.62 17.08 -10.13
C THR A 245 -16.29 17.85 -10.14
N TYR A 246 -15.32 17.45 -10.97
CA TYR A 246 -14.04 18.12 -11.09
C TYR A 246 -14.19 19.39 -11.94
N GLY A 247 -14.00 20.56 -11.32
CA GLY A 247 -14.12 21.87 -11.98
C GLY A 247 -15.46 22.61 -11.76
N SER A 248 -16.38 22.03 -10.98
CA SER A 248 -17.60 22.73 -10.50
C SER A 248 -17.36 23.64 -9.28
N HIS A 249 -16.09 23.96 -8.98
CA HIS A 249 -15.64 24.75 -7.84
C HIS A 249 -14.66 25.83 -8.31
#